data_AF-A0A452IGI1-F1
#
_entry.id   AF-A0A452IGI1-F1
#
_cell.length_a   1.000
_cell.length_b   1.000
_cell.length_c   1.000
_cell.angle_alpha   90.00
_cell.angle_beta   90.00
_cell.angle_gamma   90.00
#
_symmetry.space_group_name_H-M   'P 1'
#
loop_
_entity.id
_entity.type
_entity.pdbx_description
1 polymer ?
#
loop_
_entity_poly.entity_id
_entity_poly.type
_entity_poly.pdbx_seq_one_letter_code
_entity_poly.pdbx_strand_id
1 'polypeptide(L)'
;MKIACWLLAGFYLFFCCRAEEGLDFPTYDGKDRVFDLNEKNYKQALKKYDVLCLLFHEPVGSDKVSQKQFQMTEMVLELAAQVLETKGFGFGFVDSKKDAKLAKKLGLDEEGSLYIFKEERMIEFDGELAADVLAEFLLDLLEDPVEIINSKLELQAFDHIEDEIKLIGYFKGEDSEHYKAFEEAAEHFQPSIKFFATFDKGVAKKLALKLNEVDFYEPFMDEPVHIPDKPYTEEELVEFVKEHKRATLRKLRPEDMFETWVSMQGREAFSPLKSLNEKQICSGS
;
A
#
# COMPACT_ATOMS: atom_id res chain seq x y z
N MET A 1 10.48 -9.90 65.62
CA MET A 1 10.64 -11.01 64.65
C MET A 1 9.56 -11.02 63.57
N LYS A 2 8.26 -11.00 63.90
CA LYS A 2 7.18 -11.05 62.89
C LYS A 2 7.20 -9.87 61.90
N ILE A 3 7.42 -8.64 62.35
CA ILE A 3 7.46 -7.45 61.47
C ILE A 3 8.62 -7.50 60.46
N ALA A 4 9.77 -8.03 60.87
CA ALA A 4 10.92 -8.20 59.98
C ALA A 4 10.65 -9.22 58.86
N CYS A 5 9.92 -10.30 59.16
CA CYS A 5 9.48 -11.25 58.13
C CYS A 5 8.49 -10.65 57.13
N TRP A 6 7.61 -9.74 57.57
CA TRP A 6 6.65 -9.07 56.67
C TRP A 6 7.33 -8.04 55.75
N LEU A 7 8.33 -7.32 56.28
CA LEU A 7 9.14 -6.40 55.47
C LEU A 7 10.02 -7.15 54.45
N LEU A 8 10.61 -8.28 54.84
CA LEU A 8 11.37 -9.15 53.92
C LEU A 8 10.47 -9.77 52.84
N ALA A 9 9.25 -10.21 53.19
CA ALA A 9 8.28 -10.74 52.24
C ALA A 9 7.78 -9.65 51.27
N GLY A 10 7.54 -8.43 51.77
CA GLY A 10 7.16 -7.29 50.93
C GLY A 10 8.27 -6.87 49.96
N PHE A 11 9.54 -6.92 50.39
CA PHE A 11 10.69 -6.63 49.53
C PHE A 11 10.91 -7.72 48.46
N TYR A 12 10.65 -8.99 48.80
CA TYR A 12 10.67 -10.10 47.84
C TYR A 12 9.55 -10.00 46.80
N LEU A 13 8.34 -9.61 47.21
CA LEU A 13 7.22 -9.38 46.28
C LEU A 13 7.47 -8.19 45.35
N PHE A 14 8.13 -7.13 45.84
CA PHE A 14 8.54 -5.99 45.00
C PHE A 14 9.55 -6.37 43.90
N PHE A 15 10.43 -7.33 44.18
CA PHE A 15 11.40 -7.85 43.19
C PHE A 15 10.76 -8.83 42.19
N CYS A 16 9.67 -9.50 42.55
CA CYS A 16 8.91 -10.38 41.66
C CYS A 16 7.92 -9.64 40.75
N CYS A 17 7.59 -8.38 41.05
CA CYS A 17 6.78 -7.52 40.19
C CYS A 17 7.65 -6.63 39.30
N ARG A 18 8.51 -7.23 38.46
CA ARG A 18 8.96 -6.52 37.26
C ARG A 18 7.75 -6.48 36.32
N ALA A 19 7.18 -5.29 36.10
CA ALA A 19 6.28 -5.10 34.98
C ALA A 19 7.05 -5.49 33.71
N GLU A 20 6.44 -6.31 32.85
CA GLU A 20 7.01 -6.59 31.54
C GLU A 20 7.17 -5.24 30.82
N GLU A 21 8.38 -4.98 30.29
CA GLU A 21 8.61 -3.83 29.42
C GLU A 21 7.65 -3.97 28.23
N GLY A 22 6.83 -2.95 28.01
CA GLY A 22 5.77 -2.98 27.00
C GLY A 22 6.33 -3.02 25.58
N LEU A 23 5.44 -2.98 24.60
CA LEU A 23 5.84 -2.84 23.19
C LEU A 23 6.46 -1.45 22.98
N ASP A 24 7.76 -1.42 22.67
CA ASP A 24 8.45 -0.21 22.24
C ASP A 24 8.26 -0.03 20.73
N PHE A 25 7.57 1.04 20.34
CA PHE A 25 7.44 1.40 18.94
C PHE A 25 8.78 1.93 18.40
N PRO A 26 9.15 1.62 17.14
CA PRO A 26 10.36 2.14 16.54
C PRO A 26 10.39 3.66 16.54
N THR A 27 11.45 4.23 17.09
CA THR A 27 11.80 5.65 16.93
C THR A 27 12.95 5.78 15.94
N TYR A 28 13.00 6.89 15.21
CA TYR A 28 14.10 7.17 14.29
C TYR A 28 15.45 7.08 15.01
N ASP A 29 16.36 6.25 14.50
CA ASP A 29 17.66 5.96 15.11
C ASP A 29 18.75 6.99 14.76
N GLY A 30 18.41 7.99 13.95
CA GLY A 30 19.31 9.08 13.55
C GLY A 30 20.24 8.74 12.39
N LYS A 31 20.07 7.59 11.72
CA LYS A 31 20.85 7.24 10.52
C LYS A 31 20.08 7.57 9.25
N ASP A 32 20.76 8.31 8.37
CA ASP A 32 20.22 8.67 7.06
C ASP A 32 20.20 7.44 6.13
N ARG A 33 19.01 7.06 5.68
CA ARG A 33 18.75 5.96 4.73
C ARG A 33 18.18 6.46 3.41
N VAL A 34 17.48 7.59 3.43
CA VAL A 34 16.89 8.20 2.25
C VAL A 34 17.98 8.95 1.48
N PHE A 35 18.05 8.75 0.16
CA PHE A 35 19.11 9.33 -0.66
C PHE A 35 18.58 10.21 -1.79
N ASP A 36 19.34 11.25 -2.13
CA ASP A 36 19.13 12.04 -3.35
C ASP A 36 19.43 11.19 -4.60
N LEU A 37 18.41 10.94 -5.41
CA LEU A 37 18.54 10.21 -6.66
C LEU A 37 18.78 11.16 -7.84
N ASN A 38 19.81 10.85 -8.63
CA ASN A 38 20.21 11.62 -9.80
C ASN A 38 20.78 10.72 -10.92
N GLU A 39 21.09 11.29 -12.07
CA GLU A 39 21.58 10.53 -13.24
C GLU A 39 22.84 9.69 -12.97
N LYS A 40 23.64 10.02 -11.95
CA LYS A 40 24.89 9.32 -11.63
C LYS A 40 24.65 8.03 -10.82
N ASN A 41 23.69 8.04 -9.90
CA ASN A 41 23.46 6.94 -8.96
C ASN A 41 22.20 6.10 -9.26
N TYR A 42 21.27 6.57 -10.11
CA TYR A 42 20.00 5.86 -10.34
C TYR A 42 20.17 4.40 -10.82
N LYS A 43 21.12 4.12 -11.71
CA LYS A 43 21.38 2.74 -12.18
C LYS A 43 21.88 1.82 -11.08
N GLN A 44 22.55 2.36 -10.07
CA GLN A 44 23.03 1.59 -8.93
C GLN A 44 21.89 1.35 -7.95
N ALA A 45 21.06 2.36 -7.69
CA ALA A 45 19.87 2.24 -6.85
C ALA A 45 18.90 1.16 -7.37
N LEU A 46 18.56 1.19 -8.67
CA LEU A 46 17.70 0.18 -9.31
C LEU A 46 18.23 -1.25 -9.26
N LYS A 47 19.53 -1.44 -9.03
CA LYS A 47 20.15 -2.77 -8.89
C LYS A 47 20.31 -3.21 -7.44
N LYS A 48 20.27 -2.26 -6.50
CA LYS A 48 20.54 -2.49 -5.09
C LYS A 48 19.28 -2.91 -4.35
N TYR A 49 18.14 -2.35 -4.74
CA TYR A 49 16.86 -2.53 -4.07
C TYR A 49 15.90 -3.29 -4.97
N ASP A 50 15.11 -4.16 -4.35
CA ASP A 50 14.07 -4.93 -5.05
C ASP A 50 12.85 -4.03 -5.34
N VAL A 51 12.56 -3.13 -4.41
CA VAL A 51 11.54 -2.08 -4.55
C VAL A 51 12.15 -0.72 -4.24
N LEU A 52 11.93 0.27 -5.12
CA LEU A 52 12.46 1.61 -4.97
C LEU A 52 11.33 2.64 -4.85
N CYS A 53 11.24 3.30 -3.71
CA CYS A 53 10.26 4.34 -3.39
C CYS A 53 10.90 5.72 -3.56
N LEU A 54 10.38 6.52 -4.48
CA LEU A 54 10.92 7.82 -4.86
C LEU A 54 9.91 8.93 -4.63
N LEU A 55 10.20 9.83 -3.71
CA LEU A 55 9.41 11.04 -3.57
C LEU A 55 9.88 12.05 -4.62
N PHE A 56 8.99 12.36 -5.55
CA PHE A 56 9.21 13.41 -6.53
C PHE A 56 8.80 14.75 -5.92
N HIS A 57 9.73 15.67 -5.73
CA HIS A 57 9.46 16.88 -4.94
C HIS A 57 9.88 18.17 -5.66
N GLU A 58 9.19 19.25 -5.33
CA GLU A 58 9.60 20.61 -5.71
C GLU A 58 10.91 21.00 -5.02
N PRO A 59 11.72 21.88 -5.63
CA PRO A 59 12.89 22.44 -4.96
C PRO A 59 12.47 23.16 -3.68
N VAL A 60 13.12 22.80 -2.58
CA VAL A 60 12.79 23.34 -1.26
C VAL A 60 13.06 24.84 -1.21
N GLY A 61 12.03 25.61 -0.86
CA GLY A 61 12.11 27.06 -0.71
C GLY A 61 13.11 27.49 0.36
N SER A 62 13.59 28.75 0.26
CA SER A 62 14.48 29.33 1.28
C SER A 62 13.74 29.74 2.57
N ASP A 63 12.40 29.75 2.56
CA ASP A 63 11.60 30.10 3.72
C ASP A 63 11.53 28.94 4.73
N LYS A 64 11.32 29.30 6.00
CA LYS A 64 11.33 28.34 7.11
C LYS A 64 10.17 27.35 7.09
N VAL A 65 9.05 27.69 6.46
CA VAL A 65 7.86 26.85 6.45
C VAL A 65 8.08 25.69 5.48
N SER A 66 8.50 26.00 4.25
CA SER A 66 8.84 25.00 3.23
C SER A 66 9.94 24.05 3.71
N GLN A 67 10.98 24.58 4.37
CA GLN A 67 12.05 23.75 4.94
C GLN A 67 11.54 22.80 6.03
N LYS A 68 10.65 23.27 6.91
CA LYS A 68 10.05 22.41 7.95
C LYS A 68 9.14 21.34 7.36
N GLN A 69 8.34 21.68 6.35
CA GLN A 69 7.48 20.70 5.68
C GLN A 69 8.32 19.59 5.05
N PHE A 70 9.36 19.96 4.30
CA PHE A 70 10.27 18.98 3.72
C PHE A 70 10.97 18.12 4.78
N GLN A 71 11.43 18.70 5.89
CA GLN A 71 12.03 17.95 7.01
C GLN A 71 11.05 16.95 7.64
N MET A 72 9.77 17.31 7.80
CA MET A 72 8.76 16.38 8.32
C MET A 72 8.56 15.20 7.36
N THR A 73 8.46 15.48 6.06
CA THR A 73 8.38 14.46 5.02
C THR A 73 9.61 13.55 5.01
N GLU A 74 10.80 14.13 5.12
CA GLU A 74 12.06 13.39 5.22
C GLU A 74 12.06 12.45 6.43
N MET A 75 11.64 12.93 7.60
CA MET A 75 11.53 12.09 8.79
C MET A 75 10.55 10.92 8.63
N VAL A 76 9.43 11.13 7.91
CA VAL A 76 8.47 10.05 7.61
C VAL A 76 9.13 8.97 6.75
N LEU A 77 9.80 9.36 5.66
CA LEU A 77 10.48 8.41 4.78
C LEU A 77 11.66 7.72 5.46
N GLU A 78 12.42 8.42 6.30
CA GLU A 78 13.51 7.84 7.08
C GLU A 78 13.01 6.77 8.06
N LEU A 79 11.89 7.03 8.74
CA LEU A 79 11.29 6.05 9.64
C LEU A 79 10.75 4.83 8.88
N ALA A 80 10.07 5.03 7.75
CA ALA A 80 9.63 3.94 6.89
C ALA A 80 10.83 3.11 6.36
N ALA A 81 11.89 3.79 5.90
CA ALA A 81 13.13 3.16 5.46
C ALA A 81 13.79 2.34 6.57
N GLN A 82 13.77 2.83 7.81
CA GLN A 82 14.29 2.10 8.97
C GLN A 82 13.48 0.82 9.25
N VAL A 83 12.15 0.90 9.22
CA VAL A 83 11.28 -0.27 9.45
C VAL A 83 11.46 -1.32 8.35
N LEU A 84 11.61 -0.88 7.10
CA LEU A 84 11.66 -1.74 5.91
C LEU A 84 13.08 -2.09 5.45
N GLU A 85 14.13 -1.68 6.17
CA GLU A 85 15.54 -1.84 5.79
C GLU A 85 15.90 -3.30 5.44
N THR A 86 15.35 -4.25 6.19
CA THR A 86 15.61 -5.70 6.02
C THR A 86 14.80 -6.34 4.89
N LYS A 87 13.88 -5.61 4.27
CA LYS A 87 12.91 -6.12 3.29
C LYS A 87 13.25 -5.72 1.84
N GLY A 88 14.43 -5.14 1.60
CA GLY A 88 14.91 -4.85 0.25
C GLY A 88 14.42 -3.52 -0.34
N PHE A 89 13.77 -2.66 0.45
CA PHE A 89 13.30 -1.35 0.01
C PHE A 89 14.41 -0.30 0.00
N GLY A 90 14.39 0.56 -1.02
CA GLY A 90 15.19 1.78 -1.08
C GLY A 90 14.29 3.00 -1.13
N PHE A 91 14.61 4.02 -0.35
CA PHE A 91 13.88 5.29 -0.35
C PHE A 91 14.78 6.41 -0.88
N GLY A 92 14.23 7.29 -1.71
CA GLY A 92 14.99 8.41 -2.23
C GLY A 92 14.14 9.60 -2.66
N PHE A 93 14.83 10.70 -2.90
CA PHE A 93 14.26 11.94 -3.41
C PHE A 93 14.64 12.17 -4.86
N VAL A 94 13.72 12.73 -5.64
CA VAL A 94 14.01 13.26 -6.98
C VAL A 94 13.53 14.71 -7.04
N ASP A 95 14.45 15.64 -7.18
CA ASP A 95 14.13 17.07 -7.29
C ASP A 95 13.67 17.40 -8.73
N SER A 96 12.50 18.04 -8.84
CA SER A 96 11.86 18.31 -10.12
C SER A 96 12.60 19.27 -11.05
N LYS A 97 13.48 20.13 -10.51
CA LYS A 97 14.26 21.07 -11.32
C LYS A 97 15.71 20.62 -11.47
N LYS A 98 16.35 20.23 -10.38
CA LYS A 98 17.75 19.79 -10.37
C LYS A 98 17.92 18.46 -11.13
N ASP A 99 16.97 17.54 -10.99
CA ASP A 99 17.03 16.19 -11.55
C ASP A 99 15.94 15.95 -12.62
N ALA A 100 15.45 17.04 -13.25
CA ALA A 100 14.38 17.04 -14.25
C ALA A 100 14.55 16.04 -15.41
N LYS A 101 15.79 15.79 -15.84
CA LYS A 101 16.07 14.80 -16.90
C LYS A 101 15.81 13.37 -16.43
N LEU A 102 16.18 13.07 -15.18
CA LEU A 102 15.92 11.78 -14.58
C LEU A 102 14.42 11.61 -14.33
N ALA A 103 13.74 12.62 -13.80
CA ALA A 103 12.29 12.61 -13.59
C ALA A 103 11.53 12.26 -14.89
N LYS A 104 11.84 12.98 -15.98
CA LYS A 104 11.26 12.67 -17.32
C LYS A 104 11.58 11.27 -17.81
N LYS A 105 12.76 10.74 -17.48
CA LYS A 105 13.16 9.39 -17.88
C LYS A 105 12.40 8.31 -17.11
N LEU A 106 12.13 8.56 -15.83
CA LEU A 106 11.40 7.65 -14.95
C LEU A 106 9.87 7.81 -15.09
N GLY A 107 9.40 8.86 -15.77
CA GLY A 107 7.97 9.11 -15.95
C GLY A 107 7.32 9.80 -14.75
N LEU A 108 8.10 10.48 -13.90
CA LEU A 108 7.58 11.23 -12.75
C LEU A 108 6.99 12.55 -13.26
N ASP A 109 5.71 12.76 -13.02
CA ASP A 109 4.94 13.89 -13.57
C ASP A 109 4.20 14.72 -12.50
N GLU A 110 3.91 14.16 -11.34
CA GLU A 110 3.20 14.82 -10.25
C GLU A 110 4.13 15.14 -9.06
N GLU A 111 4.48 16.42 -8.94
CA GLU A 111 5.26 16.93 -7.81
C GLU A 111 4.50 16.74 -6.49
N GLY A 112 5.19 16.20 -5.48
CA GLY A 112 4.62 15.83 -4.19
C GLY A 112 4.23 14.36 -4.08
N SER A 113 4.13 13.63 -5.21
CA SER A 113 3.78 12.21 -5.22
C SER A 113 4.95 11.29 -4.88
N LEU A 114 4.63 10.17 -4.24
CA LEU A 114 5.57 9.07 -3.99
C LEU A 114 5.36 7.98 -5.06
N TYR A 115 6.41 7.69 -5.83
CA TYR A 115 6.39 6.67 -6.87
C TYR A 115 7.14 5.42 -6.41
N ILE A 116 6.53 4.26 -6.56
CA ILE A 116 7.06 2.96 -6.13
C ILE A 116 7.37 2.14 -7.36
N PHE A 117 8.64 1.80 -7.53
CA PHE A 117 9.13 0.97 -8.62
C PHE A 117 9.35 -0.45 -8.10
N LYS A 118 8.59 -1.41 -8.61
CA LYS A 118 8.76 -2.85 -8.35
C LYS A 118 8.90 -3.53 -9.71
N GLU A 119 10.07 -4.10 -9.98
CA GLU A 119 10.38 -4.72 -11.28
C GLU A 119 10.19 -3.75 -12.46
N GLU A 120 9.25 -4.02 -13.37
CA GLU A 120 8.90 -3.15 -14.50
C GLU A 120 7.67 -2.27 -14.22
N ARG A 121 7.04 -2.41 -13.05
CA ARG A 121 5.85 -1.66 -12.64
C ARG A 121 6.22 -0.37 -11.91
N MET A 122 5.44 0.67 -12.19
CA MET A 122 5.46 1.95 -11.48
C MET A 122 4.08 2.17 -10.86
N ILE A 123 4.04 2.30 -9.55
CA ILE A 123 2.82 2.53 -8.76
C ILE A 123 2.93 3.93 -8.16
N GLU A 124 1.91 4.74 -8.35
CA GLU A 124 1.78 6.02 -7.65
C GLU A 124 1.05 5.81 -6.33
N PHE A 125 1.65 6.26 -5.24
CA PHE A 125 1.03 6.20 -3.91
C PHE A 125 0.23 7.48 -3.65
N ASP A 126 -1.09 7.35 -3.65
CA ASP A 126 -2.08 8.41 -3.47
C ASP A 126 -2.75 8.35 -2.08
N GLY A 127 -1.97 7.98 -1.07
CA GLY A 127 -2.40 7.85 0.33
C GLY A 127 -1.81 8.91 1.25
N GLU A 128 -2.10 8.78 2.54
CA GLU A 128 -1.55 9.58 3.61
C GLU A 128 -0.03 9.36 3.72
N LEU A 129 0.73 10.45 3.72
CA LEU A 129 2.18 10.41 3.87
C LEU A 129 2.57 10.25 5.34
N ALA A 130 2.35 9.04 5.88
CA ALA A 130 2.69 8.64 7.24
C ALA A 130 3.49 7.32 7.23
N ALA A 131 4.39 7.15 8.19
CA ALA A 131 5.38 6.06 8.14
C ALA A 131 4.75 4.67 8.34
N ASP A 132 3.72 4.58 9.18
CA ASP A 132 2.91 3.39 9.40
C ASP A 132 2.10 3.02 8.16
N VAL A 133 1.39 3.99 7.56
CA VAL A 133 0.61 3.78 6.32
C VAL A 133 1.51 3.33 5.17
N LEU A 134 2.67 3.98 4.99
CA LEU A 134 3.65 3.57 3.98
C LEU A 134 4.21 2.17 4.26
N ALA A 135 4.54 1.86 5.52
CA ALA A 135 5.07 0.56 5.87
C ALA A 135 4.05 -0.55 5.59
N GLU A 136 2.79 -0.34 5.96
CA GLU A 136 1.68 -1.27 5.68
C GLU A 136 1.48 -1.46 4.18
N PHE A 137 1.30 -0.37 3.42
CA PHE A 137 1.12 -0.43 1.96
C PHE A 137 2.27 -1.17 1.25
N LEU A 138 3.51 -0.89 1.66
CA LEU A 138 4.69 -1.51 1.04
C LEU A 138 4.83 -2.98 1.43
N LEU A 139 4.46 -3.37 2.65
CA LEU A 139 4.43 -4.78 3.06
C LEU A 139 3.36 -5.56 2.28
N ASP A 140 2.16 -5.00 2.13
CA ASP A 140 1.10 -5.58 1.30
C ASP A 140 1.55 -5.72 -0.16
N LEU A 141 2.34 -4.77 -0.68
CA LEU A 141 2.90 -4.85 -2.02
C LEU A 141 3.92 -5.99 -2.19
N LEU A 142 4.53 -6.50 -1.12
CA LEU A 142 5.41 -7.68 -1.18
C LEU A 142 4.66 -9.01 -1.18
N GLU A 143 3.39 -9.01 -0.78
CA GLU A 143 2.59 -10.22 -0.77
C GLU A 143 2.27 -10.67 -2.20
N ASP A 144 1.89 -11.94 -2.33
CA ASP A 144 1.51 -12.50 -3.62
C ASP A 144 0.26 -11.79 -4.17
N PRO A 145 0.16 -11.56 -5.50
CA PRO A 145 -0.96 -10.84 -6.10
C PRO A 145 -2.30 -11.56 -5.94
N VAL A 146 -2.27 -12.88 -5.74
CA VAL A 146 -3.47 -13.71 -5.58
C VAL A 146 -3.37 -14.58 -4.34
N GLU A 147 -4.33 -14.44 -3.44
CA GLU A 147 -4.45 -15.28 -2.25
C GLU A 147 -5.24 -16.57 -2.55
N ILE A 148 -4.67 -17.74 -2.22
CA ILE A 148 -5.31 -19.04 -2.49
C ILE A 148 -6.20 -19.49 -1.33
N ILE A 149 -7.49 -19.68 -1.59
CA ILE A 149 -8.48 -20.21 -0.65
C ILE A 149 -8.64 -21.71 -0.85
N ASN A 150 -8.15 -22.48 0.13
CA ASN A 150 -8.20 -23.94 0.17
C ASN A 150 -9.00 -24.49 1.35
N SER A 151 -9.37 -23.63 2.32
CA SER A 151 -10.10 -24.07 3.52
C SER A 151 -11.41 -23.31 3.75
N LYS A 152 -12.28 -23.90 4.58
CA LYS A 152 -13.52 -23.24 5.01
C LYS A 152 -13.26 -22.02 5.90
N LEU A 153 -12.14 -21.99 6.60
CA LEU A 153 -11.77 -20.88 7.48
C LEU A 153 -11.28 -19.69 6.64
N GLU A 154 -10.46 -19.93 5.62
CA GLU A 154 -10.06 -18.90 4.65
C GLU A 154 -11.28 -18.36 3.90
N LEU A 155 -12.21 -19.23 3.49
CA LEU A 155 -13.45 -18.77 2.87
C LEU A 155 -14.26 -17.85 3.80
N GLN A 156 -14.30 -18.14 5.11
CA GLN A 156 -14.93 -17.24 6.08
C GLN A 156 -14.18 -15.92 6.21
N ALA A 157 -12.84 -15.93 6.16
CA ALA A 157 -12.06 -14.69 6.16
C ALA A 157 -12.37 -13.85 4.92
N PHE A 158 -12.43 -14.48 3.74
CA PHE A 158 -12.86 -13.85 2.49
C PHE A 158 -14.26 -13.24 2.63
N ASP A 159 -15.23 -13.96 3.20
CA ASP A 159 -16.60 -13.47 3.38
C ASP A 159 -16.68 -12.21 4.26
N HIS A 160 -15.77 -12.03 5.22
CA HIS A 160 -15.75 -10.86 6.12
C HIS A 160 -15.17 -9.58 5.49
N ILE A 161 -14.55 -9.66 4.30
CA ILE A 161 -14.03 -8.49 3.58
C ILE A 161 -15.22 -7.83 2.87
N GLU A 162 -15.82 -6.82 3.48
CA GLU A 162 -17.02 -6.16 2.95
C GLU A 162 -16.73 -4.75 2.42
N ASP A 163 -15.67 -4.09 2.89
CA ASP A 163 -15.40 -2.68 2.61
C ASP A 163 -14.41 -2.43 1.47
N GLU A 164 -13.98 -3.50 0.79
CA GLU A 164 -13.01 -3.46 -0.30
C GLU A 164 -13.52 -4.20 -1.54
N ILE A 165 -13.02 -3.78 -2.72
CA ILE A 165 -13.24 -4.55 -3.94
C ILE A 165 -12.42 -5.83 -3.82
N LYS A 166 -13.08 -6.97 -4.05
CA LYS A 166 -12.40 -8.27 -4.10
C LYS A 166 -12.88 -9.10 -5.28
N LEU A 167 -11.96 -9.86 -5.87
CA LEU A 167 -12.26 -10.80 -6.94
C LEU A 167 -11.96 -12.21 -6.48
N ILE A 168 -12.75 -13.19 -6.93
CA ILE A 168 -12.45 -14.60 -6.67
C ILE A 168 -12.66 -15.46 -7.92
N GLY A 169 -11.62 -16.21 -8.30
CA GLY A 169 -11.65 -17.13 -9.42
C GLY A 169 -11.58 -18.61 -9.02
N TYR A 170 -12.29 -19.49 -9.73
CA TYR A 170 -12.12 -20.94 -9.60
C TYR A 170 -11.38 -21.51 -10.80
N PHE A 171 -10.18 -22.05 -10.57
CA PHE A 171 -9.33 -22.58 -11.63
C PHE A 171 -8.95 -24.04 -11.40
N LYS A 172 -8.36 -24.66 -12.42
CA LYS A 172 -7.93 -26.06 -12.35
C LYS A 172 -6.70 -26.26 -11.45
N GLY A 173 -5.87 -25.22 -11.32
CA GLY A 173 -4.59 -25.22 -10.61
C GLY A 173 -3.71 -24.07 -11.08
N GLU A 174 -2.58 -23.88 -10.40
CA GLU A 174 -1.60 -22.80 -10.67
C GLU A 174 -1.01 -22.88 -12.10
N ASP A 175 -0.86 -24.09 -12.64
CA ASP A 175 -0.34 -24.29 -14.01
C ASP A 175 -1.35 -23.95 -15.12
N SER A 176 -2.59 -23.59 -14.79
CA SER A 176 -3.61 -23.29 -15.80
C SER A 176 -3.41 -21.91 -16.41
N GLU A 177 -3.54 -21.83 -17.74
CA GLU A 177 -3.41 -20.58 -18.50
C GLU A 177 -4.36 -19.48 -17.99
N HIS A 178 -5.57 -19.86 -17.61
CA HIS A 178 -6.56 -18.92 -17.06
C HIS A 178 -6.19 -18.39 -15.67
N TYR A 179 -5.54 -19.21 -14.83
CA TYR A 179 -5.04 -18.72 -13.54
C TYR A 179 -3.89 -17.75 -13.75
N LYS A 180 -2.97 -18.03 -14.69
CA LYS A 180 -1.85 -17.13 -14.99
C LYS A 180 -2.31 -15.78 -15.51
N ALA A 181 -3.29 -15.76 -16.43
CA ALA A 181 -3.89 -14.50 -16.88
C ALA A 181 -4.60 -13.73 -15.74
N PHE A 182 -5.19 -14.45 -14.78
CA PHE A 182 -5.79 -13.85 -13.58
C PHE A 182 -4.76 -13.29 -12.61
N GLU A 183 -3.64 -13.99 -12.42
CA GLU A 183 -2.49 -13.57 -11.60
C GLU A 183 -1.80 -12.34 -12.21
N GLU A 184 -1.55 -12.35 -13.52
CA GLU A 184 -1.03 -11.20 -14.27
C GLU A 184 -1.98 -9.99 -14.15
N ALA A 185 -3.30 -10.19 -14.26
CA ALA A 185 -4.27 -9.12 -14.06
C ALA A 185 -4.25 -8.56 -12.63
N ALA A 186 -4.10 -9.41 -11.61
CA ALA A 186 -4.03 -9.02 -10.20
C ALA A 186 -2.83 -8.10 -9.92
N GLU A 187 -1.69 -8.34 -10.59
CA GLU A 187 -0.50 -7.49 -10.47
C GLU A 187 -0.74 -6.02 -10.85
N HIS A 188 -1.70 -5.71 -11.73
CA HIS A 188 -2.04 -4.32 -12.08
C HIS A 188 -2.72 -3.55 -10.96
N PHE A 189 -3.29 -4.26 -9.98
CA PHE A 189 -4.12 -3.67 -8.93
C PHE A 189 -3.56 -3.86 -7.52
N GLN A 190 -2.40 -4.52 -7.37
CA GLN A 190 -1.74 -4.63 -6.08
C GLN A 190 -1.30 -3.25 -5.54
N PRO A 191 -1.41 -3.00 -4.23
CA PRO A 191 -2.16 -3.78 -3.22
C PRO A 191 -3.63 -3.33 -3.07
N SER A 192 -4.10 -2.40 -3.91
CA SER A 192 -5.38 -1.69 -3.76
C SER A 192 -6.64 -2.56 -3.92
N ILE A 193 -6.59 -3.62 -4.74
CA ILE A 193 -7.71 -4.56 -4.95
C ILE A 193 -7.25 -5.98 -4.64
N LYS A 194 -8.00 -6.71 -3.83
CA LYS A 194 -7.64 -8.05 -3.37
C LYS A 194 -8.14 -9.11 -4.36
N PHE A 195 -7.23 -9.95 -4.86
CA PHE A 195 -7.56 -11.06 -5.75
C PHE A 195 -7.42 -12.38 -5.00
N PHE A 196 -8.41 -13.24 -5.16
CA PHE A 196 -8.45 -14.56 -4.56
C PHE A 196 -8.61 -15.63 -5.64
N ALA A 197 -8.05 -16.80 -5.41
CA ALA A 197 -8.30 -17.96 -6.25
C ALA A 197 -8.57 -19.19 -5.41
N THR A 198 -9.33 -20.14 -5.97
CA THR A 198 -9.46 -21.46 -5.40
C THR A 198 -9.23 -22.52 -6.46
N PHE A 199 -8.65 -23.64 -6.05
CA PHE A 199 -8.57 -24.86 -6.84
C PHE A 199 -9.45 -25.98 -6.24
N ASP A 200 -10.08 -25.71 -5.08
CA ASP A 200 -10.91 -26.66 -4.37
C ASP A 200 -12.36 -26.60 -4.86
N LYS A 201 -12.85 -27.74 -5.37
CA LYS A 201 -14.21 -27.88 -5.87
C LYS A 201 -15.28 -27.65 -4.78
N GLY A 202 -14.96 -27.92 -3.52
CA GLY A 202 -15.85 -27.70 -2.38
C GLY A 202 -16.01 -26.22 -2.05
N VAL A 203 -14.93 -25.45 -2.10
CA VAL A 203 -14.94 -23.97 -1.98
C VAL A 203 -15.72 -23.36 -3.15
N ALA A 204 -15.37 -23.73 -4.39
CA ALA A 204 -16.06 -23.23 -5.59
C ALA A 204 -17.58 -23.51 -5.55
N LYS A 205 -17.99 -24.69 -5.08
CA LYS A 205 -19.41 -25.03 -4.95
C LYS A 205 -20.15 -24.13 -3.95
N LYS A 206 -19.50 -23.70 -2.87
CA LYS A 206 -20.11 -22.77 -1.90
C LYS A 206 -20.29 -21.37 -2.47
N LEU A 207 -19.31 -20.93 -3.25
CA LEU A 207 -19.34 -19.66 -3.98
C LEU A 207 -20.18 -19.71 -5.27
N ALA A 208 -20.76 -20.87 -5.60
CA ALA A 208 -21.48 -21.12 -6.86
C ALA A 208 -20.67 -20.88 -8.15
N LEU A 209 -19.33 -20.89 -8.07
CA LEU A 209 -18.41 -20.73 -9.19
C LEU A 209 -18.28 -21.99 -10.06
N LYS A 210 -18.28 -21.81 -11.38
CA LYS A 210 -17.89 -22.83 -12.36
C LYS A 210 -16.40 -22.70 -12.70
N LEU A 211 -15.84 -23.73 -13.34
CA LEU A 211 -14.43 -23.71 -13.73
C LEU A 211 -14.15 -22.54 -14.67
N ASN A 212 -13.07 -21.80 -14.39
CA ASN A 212 -12.63 -20.57 -15.03
C ASN A 212 -13.62 -19.39 -14.88
N GLU A 213 -14.50 -19.44 -13.88
CA GLU A 213 -15.36 -18.32 -13.49
C GLU A 213 -14.64 -17.40 -12.52
N VAL A 214 -14.83 -16.10 -12.71
CA VAL A 214 -14.35 -15.05 -11.82
C VAL A 214 -15.54 -14.21 -11.42
N ASP A 215 -15.67 -14.00 -10.12
CA ASP A 215 -16.68 -13.16 -9.50
C ASP A 215 -16.03 -11.88 -8.99
N PHE A 216 -16.68 -10.75 -9.27
CA PHE A 216 -16.32 -9.43 -8.78
C PHE A 216 -17.28 -9.02 -7.67
N TYR A 217 -16.76 -8.72 -6.49
CA TYR A 217 -17.53 -8.20 -5.37
C TYR A 217 -17.27 -6.71 -5.24
N GLU A 218 -18.34 -5.93 -5.43
CA GLU A 218 -18.35 -4.52 -5.10
C GLU A 218 -18.42 -4.35 -3.56
N PRO A 219 -17.70 -3.38 -2.98
CA PRO A 219 -17.79 -3.06 -1.56
C PRO A 219 -19.24 -2.89 -1.10
N PHE A 220 -19.55 -3.50 0.04
CA PHE A 220 -20.83 -3.48 0.74
C PHE A 220 -21.99 -4.11 -0.04
N MET A 221 -21.70 -4.91 -1.08
CA MET A 221 -22.70 -5.68 -1.82
C MET A 221 -22.62 -7.17 -1.47
N ASP A 222 -23.77 -7.79 -1.18
CA ASP A 222 -23.86 -9.21 -0.83
C ASP A 222 -23.69 -10.13 -2.05
N GLU A 223 -24.17 -9.71 -3.21
CA GLU A 223 -24.16 -10.50 -4.44
C GLU A 223 -23.01 -10.08 -5.37
N PRO A 224 -22.21 -11.03 -5.88
CA PRO A 224 -21.17 -10.73 -6.85
C PRO A 224 -21.73 -10.48 -8.25
N VAL A 225 -20.92 -9.83 -9.07
CA VAL A 225 -21.09 -9.76 -10.52
C VAL A 225 -20.17 -10.79 -11.16
N HIS A 226 -20.75 -11.75 -11.87
CA HIS A 226 -19.99 -12.68 -12.71
C HIS A 226 -19.40 -11.91 -13.90
N ILE A 227 -18.08 -11.99 -14.10
CA ILE A 227 -17.46 -11.34 -15.26
C ILE A 227 -17.94 -12.04 -16.55
N PRO A 228 -18.50 -11.30 -17.53
CA PRO A 228 -19.06 -11.89 -18.75
C PRO A 228 -17.96 -12.42 -19.71
N ASP A 229 -18.34 -13.27 -20.65
CA ASP A 229 -17.52 -13.69 -21.80
C ASP A 229 -16.24 -14.51 -21.50
N LYS A 230 -16.38 -15.63 -20.78
CA LYS A 230 -15.29 -16.62 -20.59
C LYS A 230 -14.83 -17.32 -21.88
N PRO A 231 -13.55 -17.74 -21.97
CA PRO A 231 -12.46 -17.51 -21.00
C PRO A 231 -11.83 -16.12 -21.14
N TYR A 232 -11.35 -15.57 -20.02
CA TYR A 232 -10.80 -14.23 -19.97
C TYR A 232 -9.31 -14.18 -20.34
N THR A 233 -8.89 -13.10 -21.01
CA THR A 233 -7.48 -12.67 -21.06
C THR A 233 -7.14 -11.74 -19.89
N GLU A 234 -5.84 -11.47 -19.69
CA GLU A 234 -5.36 -10.49 -18.71
C GLU A 234 -6.04 -9.12 -18.94
N GLU A 235 -6.08 -8.66 -20.19
CA GLU A 235 -6.59 -7.34 -20.55
C GLU A 235 -8.09 -7.21 -20.31
N GLU A 236 -8.86 -8.27 -20.56
CA GLU A 236 -10.31 -8.28 -20.33
C GLU A 236 -10.63 -8.15 -18.84
N LEU A 237 -9.88 -8.85 -17.97
CA LEU A 237 -10.02 -8.72 -16.52
C LEU A 237 -9.63 -7.31 -16.05
N VAL A 238 -8.52 -6.78 -16.57
CA VAL A 238 -8.04 -5.44 -16.23
C VAL A 238 -9.04 -4.35 -16.66
N GLU A 239 -9.61 -4.47 -17.86
CA GLU A 239 -10.61 -3.52 -18.37
C GLU A 239 -11.90 -3.58 -17.54
N PHE A 240 -12.39 -4.77 -17.23
CA PHE A 240 -13.58 -4.95 -16.40
C PHE A 240 -13.41 -4.32 -15.01
N VAL A 241 -12.28 -4.58 -14.34
CA VAL A 241 -12.00 -4.01 -13.01
C VAL A 241 -11.86 -2.49 -13.07
N LYS A 242 -11.22 -1.95 -14.12
CA LYS A 242 -11.12 -0.50 -14.32
C LYS A 242 -12.48 0.17 -14.53
N GLU A 243 -13.37 -0.46 -15.28
CA GLU A 243 -14.74 0.02 -15.49
C GLU A 243 -15.55 0.04 -14.19
N HIS A 244 -15.37 -0.97 -13.33
CA HIS A 244 -16.12 -1.15 -12.09
C HIS A 244 -15.39 -0.65 -10.83
N LYS A 245 -14.21 -0.02 -10.97
CA LYS A 245 -13.40 0.49 -9.84
C LYS A 245 -14.16 1.51 -8.98
N ARG A 246 -15.14 2.22 -9.56
CA ARG A 246 -15.95 3.21 -8.84
C ARG A 246 -17.21 2.56 -8.25
N ALA A 247 -17.06 1.97 -7.07
CA ALA A 247 -18.17 1.43 -6.30
C ALA A 247 -19.17 2.51 -5.82
N THR A 248 -20.40 2.07 -5.58
CA THR A 248 -21.55 2.84 -5.11
C THR A 248 -21.28 3.44 -3.73
N LEU A 249 -20.79 2.62 -2.80
CA LEU A 249 -20.31 3.05 -1.49
C LEU A 249 -18.84 2.67 -1.36
N ARG A 250 -18.01 3.62 -0.91
CA ARG A 250 -16.57 3.44 -0.76
C ARG A 250 -16.14 3.98 0.59
N LYS A 251 -15.33 3.20 1.30
CA LYS A 251 -14.68 3.64 2.54
C LYS A 251 -13.47 4.50 2.16
N LEU A 252 -13.27 5.60 2.88
CA LEU A 252 -12.05 6.39 2.77
C LEU A 252 -10.98 5.70 3.62
N ARG A 253 -9.86 5.31 3.02
CA ARG A 253 -8.78 4.60 3.69
C ARG A 253 -7.48 5.40 3.61
N PRO A 254 -6.61 5.36 4.63
CA PRO A 254 -5.35 6.12 4.62
C PRO A 254 -4.50 5.86 3.36
N GLU A 255 -4.42 4.62 2.90
CA GLU A 255 -3.59 4.19 1.78
C GLU A 255 -4.06 4.68 0.40
N ASP A 256 -5.31 5.10 0.25
CA ASP A 256 -5.89 5.56 -1.03
C ASP A 256 -6.74 6.84 -0.91
N MET A 257 -6.59 7.58 0.20
CA MET A 257 -7.51 8.67 0.53
C MET A 257 -7.57 9.77 -0.53
N PHE A 258 -6.43 10.10 -1.16
CA PHE A 258 -6.39 11.16 -2.16
C PHE A 258 -6.97 10.68 -3.50
N GLU A 259 -6.70 9.42 -3.90
CA GLU A 259 -7.34 8.82 -5.07
C GLU A 259 -8.87 8.86 -4.91
N THR A 260 -9.35 8.36 -3.77
CA THR A 260 -10.78 8.30 -3.46
C THR A 260 -11.39 9.71 -3.48
N TRP A 261 -10.76 10.68 -2.82
CA TRP A 261 -11.24 12.06 -2.75
C TRP A 261 -11.31 12.76 -4.11
N VAL A 262 -10.26 12.69 -4.91
CA VAL A 262 -10.20 13.33 -6.24
C VAL A 262 -11.22 12.69 -7.19
N SER A 263 -11.43 11.37 -7.09
CA SER A 263 -12.43 10.66 -7.90
C SER A 263 -13.87 11.13 -7.60
N MET A 264 -14.17 11.54 -6.37
CA MET A 264 -15.51 12.02 -5.99
C MET A 264 -15.86 13.36 -6.63
N GLN A 265 -14.87 14.22 -6.87
CA GLN A 265 -15.08 15.61 -7.30
C GLN A 265 -15.20 15.79 -8.82
N GLY A 266 -14.97 14.72 -9.60
CA GLY A 266 -14.96 14.77 -11.06
C GLY A 266 -13.67 15.38 -11.60
N ARG A 267 -13.03 14.72 -12.58
CA ARG A 267 -11.70 15.06 -13.13
C ARG A 267 -11.56 16.50 -13.69
N GLU A 268 -12.64 17.26 -13.83
CA GLU A 268 -12.60 18.64 -14.34
C GLU A 268 -12.34 19.73 -13.28
N ALA A 269 -12.39 19.40 -11.98
CA ALA A 269 -12.37 20.42 -10.93
C ALA A 269 -10.97 20.87 -10.46
N PHE A 270 -9.87 20.19 -10.81
CA PHE A 270 -8.62 20.28 -10.03
C PHE A 270 -7.36 20.81 -10.71
N SER A 271 -7.42 21.40 -11.91
CA SER A 271 -6.24 22.05 -12.49
C SER A 271 -5.66 23.22 -11.65
N PRO A 272 -6.42 23.91 -10.76
CA PRO A 272 -5.83 24.95 -9.90
C PRO A 272 -5.89 24.70 -8.38
N LEU A 273 -6.65 23.70 -7.89
CA LEU A 273 -7.01 23.62 -6.46
C LEU A 273 -6.04 22.83 -5.56
N LYS A 274 -5.16 21.96 -6.09
CA LYS A 274 -4.11 21.30 -5.27
C LYS A 274 -3.11 22.33 -4.70
N SER A 275 -2.84 23.42 -5.42
CA SER A 275 -2.00 24.55 -4.93
C SER A 275 -2.60 25.38 -3.78
N LEU A 276 -3.90 25.22 -3.51
CA LEU A 276 -4.62 25.99 -2.49
C LEU A 276 -4.72 25.23 -1.16
N ASN A 277 -4.66 23.90 -1.16
CA ASN A 277 -4.88 23.11 0.05
C ASN A 277 -3.70 23.12 1.02
N GLU A 278 -2.46 23.33 0.55
CA GLU A 278 -1.32 23.57 1.45
C GLU A 278 -1.40 24.94 2.14
N LYS A 279 -2.04 25.94 1.53
CA LYS A 279 -2.16 27.29 2.09
C LYS A 279 -3.30 27.47 3.08
N GLN A 280 -4.38 26.68 2.96
CA GLN A 280 -5.55 26.85 3.84
C GLN A 280 -5.49 26.06 5.15
N ILE A 281 -4.69 24.99 5.25
CA ILE A 281 -4.49 24.29 6.53
C ILE A 281 -3.60 25.14 7.48
N CYS A 282 -2.73 26.01 6.95
CA CYS A 282 -1.84 26.86 7.75
C CYS A 282 -2.40 28.24 8.16
N SER A 283 -3.69 28.54 7.92
CA SER A 283 -4.29 29.85 8.28
C SER A 283 -5.46 29.76 9.27
N GLY A 284 -5.67 28.60 9.88
CA GLY A 284 -6.75 28.34 10.83
C GLY A 284 -6.33 28.19 12.30
N SER A 285 -5.48 29.08 12.82
CA SER A 285 -5.35 29.39 14.27
C SER A 285 -4.43 30.57 14.50
#